data_AF-A0A3D2P8Z6-F1
#
_entry.id   AF-A0A3D2P8Z6-F1
#
_cell.length_a   1.000
_cell.length_b   1.000
_cell.length_c   1.000
_cell.angle_alpha   90.00
_cell.angle_beta   90.00
_cell.angle_gamma   90.00
#
_symmetry.space_group_name_H-M   'P 1'
#
loop_
_entity.id
_entity.type
_entity.pdbx_description
1 polymer ?
#
loop_
_entity_poly.entity_id
_entity_poly.type
_entity_poly.pdbx_seq_one_letter_code
_entity_poly.pdbx_strand_id
1 'polypeptide(L)'
;MYKVTLIPGDGTGPEIVEVVKEVITATGIKIQWEEVFAGEEAIRKYGTPLPEEVLNSIRKNKVALKGPITTPIGSGFRSVNVTLRQELGLYACVRPCKLYPGVKTHFSQVDLVVIRENTEDLYAGVEYQPGSEEAKKIINLSKNKIRNGSAIS
;
A
#
# COMPACT_ATOMS: atom_id res chain seq x y z
N MET A 1 -13.70 24.05 -1.31
CA MET A 1 -12.47 23.64 -2.00
C MET A 1 -11.79 22.62 -1.12
N TYR A 2 -11.63 21.38 -1.60
CA TYR A 2 -11.05 20.29 -0.83
C TYR A 2 -9.54 20.26 -1.05
N LYS A 3 -8.75 20.00 0.00
CA LYS A 3 -7.30 19.76 -0.13
C LYS A 3 -7.07 18.27 -0.08
N VAL A 4 -6.36 17.73 -1.07
CA VAL A 4 -6.07 16.31 -1.18
C VAL A 4 -4.60 16.14 -1.49
N THR A 5 -3.93 15.29 -0.71
CA THR A 5 -2.54 14.92 -0.99
C THR A 5 -2.49 14.06 -2.24
N LEU A 6 -1.62 14.39 -3.18
CA LEU A 6 -1.44 13.63 -4.41
C LEU A 6 -0.04 13.02 -4.43
N ILE A 7 0.04 11.71 -4.63
CA ILE A 7 1.30 10.99 -4.84
C ILE A 7 1.28 10.45 -6.27
N PRO A 8 2.01 11.06 -7.22
CA PRO A 8 2.01 10.61 -8.62
C PRO A 8 2.43 9.13 -8.76
N GLY A 9 3.36 8.69 -7.91
CA GLY A 9 3.91 7.34 -7.92
C GLY A 9 4.95 7.15 -9.02
N ASP A 10 5.20 5.89 -9.38
CA ASP A 10 6.27 5.45 -10.28
C ASP A 10 5.69 4.69 -11.49
N GLY A 11 6.54 4.42 -12.48
CA GLY A 11 6.15 3.70 -13.70
C GLY A 11 5.03 4.42 -14.44
N THR A 12 3.89 3.73 -14.62
CA THR A 12 2.70 4.30 -15.26
C THR A 12 1.92 5.26 -14.36
N GLY A 13 2.34 5.47 -13.11
CA GLY A 13 1.63 6.27 -12.12
C GLY A 13 1.38 7.73 -12.53
N PRO A 14 2.42 8.49 -12.92
CA PRO A 14 2.24 9.89 -13.33
C PRO A 14 1.23 10.07 -14.48
N GLU A 15 1.29 9.21 -15.50
CA GLU A 15 0.37 9.25 -16.65
C GLU A 15 -1.08 8.98 -16.23
N ILE A 16 -1.30 7.95 -15.40
CA ILE A 16 -2.64 7.61 -14.90
C ILE A 16 -3.20 8.73 -14.01
N VAL A 17 -2.36 9.30 -13.14
CA VAL A 17 -2.76 10.36 -12.21
C VAL A 17 -3.16 11.64 -12.94
N GLU A 18 -2.49 11.98 -14.04
CA GLU A 18 -2.87 13.16 -14.82
C GLU A 18 -4.27 12.99 -15.44
N VAL A 19 -4.57 11.83 -16.00
CA VAL A 19 -5.93 11.51 -16.50
C VAL A 19 -6.96 11.58 -15.38
N VAL A 20 -6.62 11.12 -14.16
CA VAL A 20 -7.50 11.22 -13.00
C VAL A 20 -7.79 12.69 -12.63
N LYS A 21 -6.79 13.57 -12.67
CA LYS A 21 -6.96 15.01 -12.43
C LYS A 21 -7.90 15.64 -13.47
N GLU A 22 -7.74 15.29 -14.74
CA GLU A 22 -8.61 15.75 -15.82
C GLU A 22 -10.07 15.30 -15.60
N VAL A 23 -10.29 14.01 -15.35
CA VAL A 23 -11.62 13.43 -15.13
C VAL A 23 -12.30 14.07 -13.92
N ILE A 24 -11.58 14.25 -12.80
CA ILE A 24 -12.12 14.91 -11.61
C ILE A 24 -12.45 16.37 -11.91
N THR A 25 -11.59 17.10 -12.61
CA THR A 25 -11.84 18.50 -12.97
C THR A 25 -13.10 18.63 -13.83
N ALA A 26 -13.32 17.71 -14.76
CA ALA A 26 -14.51 17.66 -15.61
C ALA A 26 -15.82 17.47 -14.82
N THR A 27 -15.77 16.93 -13.60
CA THR A 27 -16.96 16.84 -12.73
C THR A 27 -17.39 18.18 -12.13
N GLY A 28 -16.54 19.23 -12.21
CA GLY A 28 -16.77 20.53 -11.58
C GLY A 28 -16.38 20.59 -10.09
N ILE A 29 -15.92 19.47 -9.50
CA ILE A 29 -15.43 19.44 -8.13
C ILE A 29 -14.09 20.16 -8.03
N LYS A 30 -14.01 21.15 -7.14
CA LYS A 30 -12.78 21.93 -6.90
C LYS A 30 -11.87 21.24 -5.87
N ILE A 31 -10.87 20.53 -6.36
CA ILE A 31 -9.79 19.95 -5.57
C ILE A 31 -8.51 20.77 -5.73
N GLN A 32 -7.88 21.12 -4.61
CA GLN A 32 -6.51 21.60 -4.56
C GLN A 32 -5.60 20.41 -4.26
N TRP A 33 -4.75 20.06 -5.22
CA TRP A 33 -3.78 18.99 -5.09
C TRP A 33 -2.53 19.49 -4.37
N GLU A 34 -2.15 18.80 -3.30
CA GLU A 34 -0.85 18.97 -2.63
C GLU A 34 0.04 17.80 -3.06
N GLU A 35 0.86 18.02 -4.09
CA GLU A 35 1.72 16.98 -4.67
C GLU A 35 2.93 16.71 -3.78
N VAL A 36 3.12 15.44 -3.41
CA VAL A 36 4.28 14.93 -2.65
C VAL A 36 4.81 13.66 -3.31
N PHE A 37 6.10 13.38 -3.16
CA PHE A 37 6.74 12.26 -3.85
C PHE A 37 7.06 11.11 -2.90
N ALA A 38 6.74 9.88 -3.32
CA ALA A 38 7.12 8.63 -2.65
C ALA A 38 7.52 7.61 -3.72
N GLY A 39 8.36 6.63 -3.37
CA GLY A 39 8.88 5.64 -4.31
C GLY A 39 10.24 6.02 -4.91
N GLU A 40 10.47 5.63 -6.17
CA GLU A 40 11.73 5.84 -6.87
C GLU A 40 12.08 7.32 -7.02
N GLU A 41 11.08 8.14 -7.35
CA GLU A 41 11.26 9.58 -7.48
C GLU A 41 11.68 10.23 -6.15
N ALA A 42 11.15 9.74 -5.03
CA ALA A 42 11.53 10.21 -3.72
C ALA A 42 12.96 9.79 -3.33
N ILE A 43 13.38 8.57 -3.70
CA ILE A 43 14.77 8.13 -3.53
C ILE A 43 15.71 9.07 -4.29
N ARG A 44 15.39 9.40 -5.56
CA ARG A 44 16.22 10.31 -6.37
C ARG A 44 16.34 11.71 -5.76
N LYS A 45 15.25 12.25 -5.22
CA LYS A 45 15.19 13.63 -4.68
C LYS A 45 15.71 13.76 -3.26
N TYR A 46 15.40 12.78 -2.40
CA TYR A 46 15.54 12.90 -0.95
C TYR A 46 16.37 11.78 -0.32
N GLY A 47 16.85 10.80 -1.12
CA GLY A 47 17.61 9.65 -0.63
C GLY A 47 16.80 8.63 0.18
N THR A 48 15.47 8.82 0.29
CA THR A 48 14.56 7.90 0.99
C THR A 48 13.30 7.65 0.16
N PRO A 49 12.77 6.42 0.15
CA PRO A 49 11.55 6.10 -0.61
C PRO A 49 10.27 6.67 0.01
N LEU A 50 10.31 7.05 1.29
CA LEU A 50 9.17 7.65 1.97
C LEU A 50 9.64 8.83 2.85
N PRO A 51 9.75 10.03 2.27
CA PRO A 51 10.01 11.25 3.02
C PRO A 51 8.92 11.53 4.05
N GLU A 52 9.29 12.13 5.19
CA GLU A 52 8.34 12.44 6.26
C GLU A 52 7.24 13.42 5.83
N GLU A 53 7.56 14.32 4.88
CA GLU A 53 6.60 15.26 4.28
C GLU A 53 5.37 14.55 3.69
N VAL A 54 5.53 13.33 3.19
CA VAL A 54 4.42 12.53 2.65
C VAL A 54 3.43 12.20 3.75
N LEU A 55 3.90 11.65 4.87
CA LEU A 55 3.05 11.31 6.01
C LEU A 55 2.43 12.56 6.63
N ASN A 56 3.19 13.65 6.74
CA ASN A 56 2.71 14.91 7.29
C ASN A 56 1.62 15.53 6.41
N SER A 57 1.78 15.49 5.08
CA SER A 57 0.76 15.95 4.14
C SER A 57 -0.52 15.12 4.26
N ILE A 58 -0.42 13.78 4.29
CA ILE A 58 -1.60 12.91 4.42
C ILE A 58 -2.28 13.12 5.78
N ARG A 59 -1.53 13.23 6.88
CA ARG A 59 -2.08 13.48 8.23
C ARG A 59 -2.78 14.84 8.31
N LYS A 60 -2.30 15.84 7.59
CA LYS A 60 -2.90 17.18 7.49
C LYS A 60 -4.17 17.18 6.66
N ASN A 61 -4.13 16.59 5.46
CA ASN A 61 -5.24 16.65 4.50
C ASN A 61 -6.27 15.52 4.68
N LYS A 62 -5.93 14.47 5.45
CA LYS A 62 -6.75 13.28 5.77
C LYS A 62 -7.15 12.40 4.59
N VAL A 63 -7.00 12.88 3.36
CA VAL A 63 -7.33 12.18 2.12
C VAL A 63 -6.13 12.26 1.20
N ALA A 64 -5.79 11.13 0.58
CA ALA A 64 -4.71 11.03 -0.38
C ALA A 64 -5.12 10.20 -1.59
N LEU A 65 -4.66 10.62 -2.77
CA LEU A 65 -4.73 9.85 -4.00
C LEU A 65 -3.31 9.45 -4.40
N LYS A 66 -3.09 8.18 -4.72
CA LYS A 66 -1.78 7.68 -5.13
C LYS A 66 -1.83 6.87 -6.42
N GLY A 67 -0.89 7.13 -7.32
CA GLY A 67 -0.55 6.19 -8.41
C GLY A 67 0.19 4.96 -7.86
N PRO A 68 0.45 3.93 -8.70
CA PRO A 68 1.30 2.79 -8.33
C PRO A 68 2.67 3.26 -7.85
N ILE A 69 3.25 2.60 -6.85
CA ILE A 69 4.58 2.93 -6.30
C ILE A 69 5.42 1.67 -6.35
N THR A 70 6.59 1.77 -6.97
CA THR A 70 7.54 0.65 -7.03
C THR A 70 8.16 0.46 -5.66
N THR A 71 8.10 -0.76 -5.13
CA THR A 71 8.89 -1.14 -3.95
C THR A 71 10.14 -1.87 -4.45
N PRO A 72 11.35 -1.35 -4.20
CA PRO A 72 12.57 -2.05 -4.60
C PRO A 72 12.65 -3.40 -3.86
N ILE A 73 12.85 -4.49 -4.61
CA ILE A 73 12.92 -5.85 -4.08
C ILE A 73 14.35 -6.10 -3.61
N GLY A 74 14.53 -6.57 -2.37
CA GLY A 74 15.80 -7.12 -1.88
C GLY A 74 16.84 -6.13 -1.34
N SER A 75 16.58 -4.82 -1.33
CA SER A 75 17.55 -3.80 -0.87
C SER A 75 17.40 -3.35 0.58
N GLY A 76 16.70 -4.14 1.43
CA GLY A 76 16.59 -3.87 2.88
C GLY A 76 15.59 -2.78 3.28
N PHE A 77 14.85 -2.20 2.34
CA PHE A 77 13.80 -1.23 2.65
C PHE A 77 12.45 -1.92 2.87
N ARG A 78 11.78 -1.56 3.96
CA ARG A 78 10.37 -1.96 4.21
C ARG A 78 9.49 -1.33 3.13
N SER A 79 8.48 -2.07 2.67
CA SER A 79 7.60 -1.58 1.58
C SER A 79 6.93 -0.26 1.95
N VAL A 80 7.06 0.76 1.09
CA VAL A 80 6.41 2.07 1.24
C VAL A 80 4.91 1.92 1.48
N ASN A 81 4.26 1.01 0.76
CA ASN A 81 2.83 0.77 0.88
C ASN A 81 2.46 0.18 2.26
N VAL A 82 3.28 -0.71 2.80
CA VAL A 82 3.07 -1.29 4.15
C VAL A 82 3.29 -0.23 5.21
N THR A 83 4.40 0.53 5.11
CA THR A 83 4.71 1.62 6.03
C THR A 83 3.60 2.66 6.07
N LEU A 84 3.10 3.11 4.91
CA LEU A 84 1.97 4.04 4.84
C LEU A 84 0.72 3.51 5.57
N ARG A 85 0.40 2.21 5.43
CA ARG A 85 -0.77 1.62 6.08
C ARG A 85 -0.61 1.56 7.60
N GLN A 86 0.56 1.17 8.06
CA GLN A 86 0.87 1.08 9.49
C GLN A 86 0.88 2.47 10.14
N GLU A 87 1.63 3.43 9.57
CA GLU A 87 1.79 4.79 10.07
C GLU A 87 0.51 5.63 10.10
N LEU A 88 -0.48 5.24 9.28
CA LEU A 88 -1.76 5.93 9.16
C LEU A 88 -2.93 5.11 9.72
N GLY A 89 -2.69 3.90 10.24
CA GLY A 89 -3.74 3.03 10.79
C GLY A 89 -4.80 2.59 9.76
N LEU A 90 -4.41 2.37 8.50
CA LEU A 90 -5.31 2.03 7.39
C LEU A 90 -5.66 0.52 7.39
N TYR A 91 -6.41 0.08 8.41
CA TYR A 91 -6.71 -1.32 8.68
C TYR A 91 -7.59 -2.02 7.64
N ALA A 92 -8.45 -1.28 6.93
CA ALA A 92 -9.37 -1.86 5.94
C ALA A 92 -8.95 -1.52 4.51
N CYS A 93 -8.68 -2.54 3.70
CA CYS A 93 -8.50 -2.42 2.25
C CYS A 93 -9.77 -2.89 1.53
N VAL A 94 -10.56 -1.93 1.05
CA VAL A 94 -11.81 -2.17 0.32
C VAL A 94 -11.53 -2.35 -1.17
N ARG A 95 -11.92 -3.50 -1.74
CA ARG A 95 -11.66 -3.85 -3.14
C ARG A 95 -12.95 -4.28 -3.85
N PRO A 96 -13.71 -3.35 -4.44
CA PRO A 96 -14.85 -3.69 -5.27
C PRO A 96 -14.39 -4.35 -6.58
N CYS A 97 -15.09 -5.41 -6.99
CA CYS A 97 -14.89 -6.09 -8.26
C CYS A 97 -16.26 -6.31 -8.89
N LYS A 98 -16.48 -5.70 -10.06
CA LYS A 98 -17.73 -5.83 -10.81
C LYS A 98 -17.47 -5.97 -12.30
N LEU A 99 -18.34 -6.70 -12.98
CA LEU A 99 -18.33 -6.80 -14.43
C LEU A 99 -18.94 -5.53 -15.05
N TYR A 100 -18.27 -4.96 -16.05
CA TYR A 100 -18.77 -3.81 -16.81
C TYR A 100 -19.33 -4.27 -18.17
N PRO A 101 -20.43 -3.67 -18.65
CA PRO A 101 -20.93 -3.93 -20.00
C PRO A 101 -19.83 -3.75 -21.06
N GLY A 102 -19.70 -4.72 -21.96
CA GLY A 102 -18.70 -4.72 -23.03
C GLY A 102 -17.37 -5.41 -22.70
N VAL A 103 -17.10 -5.74 -21.43
CA VAL A 103 -15.88 -6.48 -21.04
C VAL A 103 -16.12 -7.99 -21.16
N LYS A 104 -15.36 -8.65 -22.05
CA LYS A 104 -15.41 -10.11 -22.22
C LYS A 104 -14.59 -10.79 -21.12
N THR A 105 -15.20 -11.70 -20.37
CA THR A 105 -14.51 -12.52 -19.36
C THR A 105 -15.10 -13.94 -19.33
N HIS A 106 -14.45 -14.87 -18.63
CA HIS A 106 -14.98 -16.21 -18.40
C HIS A 106 -16.18 -16.26 -17.43
N PHE A 107 -16.43 -15.17 -16.69
CA PHE A 107 -17.49 -15.08 -15.69
C PHE A 107 -18.64 -14.21 -16.21
N SER A 108 -19.87 -14.61 -15.92
CA SER A 108 -21.09 -13.94 -16.43
C SER A 108 -21.75 -13.00 -15.42
N GLN A 109 -21.50 -13.18 -14.12
CA GLN A 109 -22.08 -12.37 -13.04
C GLN A 109 -21.04 -12.16 -11.94
N VAL A 110 -20.49 -10.95 -11.87
CA VAL A 110 -19.54 -10.55 -10.83
C VAL A 110 -19.96 -9.19 -10.31
N ASP A 111 -20.35 -9.15 -9.05
CA ASP A 111 -20.54 -7.93 -8.26
C ASP A 111 -20.27 -8.27 -6.80
N LEU A 112 -19.06 -7.99 -6.34
CA LEU A 112 -18.60 -8.32 -5.01
C LEU A 112 -17.63 -7.27 -4.47
N VAL A 113 -17.53 -7.20 -3.14
CA VAL A 113 -16.56 -6.35 -2.45
C VAL A 113 -15.74 -7.22 -1.52
N VAL A 114 -14.42 -7.21 -1.71
CA VAL A 114 -13.49 -7.83 -0.76
C VAL A 114 -13.08 -6.78 0.27
N ILE A 115 -13.37 -7.06 1.54
CA ILE A 115 -12.86 -6.29 2.68
C ILE A 115 -11.67 -7.07 3.23
N ARG A 116 -10.47 -6.54 3.02
CA ARG A 116 -9.23 -7.19 3.41
C ARG A 116 -8.61 -6.44 4.59
N GLU A 117 -8.26 -7.18 5.65
CA GLU A 117 -7.37 -6.69 6.72
C GLU A 117 -6.01 -6.30 6.11
N ASN A 118 -5.43 -5.17 6.57
CA ASN A 118 -4.35 -4.49 5.87
C ASN A 118 -3.22 -3.97 6.79
N THR A 119 -3.26 -4.29 8.08
CA THR A 119 -2.31 -3.82 9.10
C THR A 119 -1.51 -4.94 9.79
N GLU A 120 -1.99 -6.19 9.79
CA GLU A 120 -1.35 -7.32 10.48
C GLU A 120 -1.02 -8.48 9.52
N ASP A 121 -1.11 -9.73 10.02
CA ASP A 121 -0.76 -10.97 9.32
C ASP A 121 0.71 -11.00 8.85
N LEU A 122 1.04 -11.86 7.87
CA LEU A 122 2.37 -11.98 7.26
C LEU A 122 2.93 -10.63 6.74
N TYR A 123 2.07 -9.64 6.48
CA TYR A 123 2.49 -8.31 6.04
C TYR A 123 3.07 -7.44 7.17
N ALA A 124 2.95 -7.86 8.44
CA ALA A 124 3.69 -7.25 9.53
C ALA A 124 5.22 -7.39 9.33
N GLY A 125 5.66 -8.40 8.57
CA GLY A 125 7.08 -8.65 8.29
C GLY A 125 7.88 -9.04 9.52
N VAL A 126 7.22 -9.68 10.50
CA VAL A 126 7.88 -10.23 11.69
C VAL A 126 8.30 -11.65 11.37
N GLU A 127 9.50 -11.79 10.83
CA GLU A 127 10.05 -13.08 10.43
C GLU A 127 11.24 -13.48 11.32
N TYR A 128 11.21 -14.68 11.85
CA TYR A 128 12.29 -15.28 12.64
C TYR A 128 12.98 -16.38 11.84
N GLN A 129 14.30 -16.25 11.73
CA GLN A 129 15.12 -17.24 11.04
C GLN A 129 15.01 -18.61 11.72
N PRO A 130 15.09 -19.72 10.95
CA PRO A 130 15.20 -21.05 11.51
C PRO A 130 16.29 -21.15 12.59
N GLY A 131 15.90 -21.58 13.79
CA GLY A 131 16.84 -21.78 14.90
C GLY A 131 17.17 -20.53 15.72
N SER A 132 16.56 -19.37 15.43
CA SER A 132 16.62 -18.22 16.36
C SER A 132 15.94 -18.56 17.69
N GLU A 133 16.31 -17.83 18.76
CA GLU A 133 15.73 -18.06 20.09
C GLU A 133 14.22 -17.79 20.11
N GLU A 134 13.77 -16.77 19.38
CA GLU A 134 12.36 -16.43 19.20
C GLU A 134 11.61 -17.52 18.45
N ALA A 135 12.17 -18.03 17.34
CA ALA A 135 11.59 -19.13 16.58
C ALA A 135 11.45 -20.38 17.45
N LYS A 136 12.50 -20.75 18.20
CA LYS A 136 12.47 -21.89 19.14
C LYS A 136 11.40 -21.70 20.22
N LYS A 137 11.27 -20.49 20.78
CA LYS A 137 10.26 -20.19 21.80
C LYS A 137 8.84 -20.38 21.27
N ILE A 138 8.55 -19.89 20.07
CA ILE A 138 7.23 -20.05 19.44
C ILE A 138 6.96 -21.52 19.09
N ILE A 139 7.96 -22.24 18.53
CA ILE A 139 7.85 -23.67 18.22
C ILE A 139 7.54 -24.47 19.50
N ASN A 140 8.22 -24.19 20.61
CA ASN A 140 7.97 -24.84 21.89
C ASN A 140 6.56 -24.57 22.42
N LEU A 141 6.05 -23.34 22.28
CA LEU A 141 4.67 -22.99 22.65
C LEU A 141 3.62 -23.74 21.81
N SER A 142 3.95 -24.15 20.59
CA SER A 142 3.04 -24.88 19.69
C SER A 142 2.73 -26.32 20.14
N LYS A 143 3.41 -26.83 21.18
CA LYS A 143 3.28 -28.22 21.68
C LYS A 143 3.50 -29.26 20.58
N ASN A 144 4.60 -29.14 19.84
CA ASN A 144 5.01 -30.03 18.74
C ASN A 144 4.10 -30.02 17.50
N LYS A 145 3.23 -29.01 17.34
CA LYS A 145 2.46 -28.83 16.10
C LYS A 145 3.29 -28.21 14.97
N ILE A 146 4.35 -27.49 15.32
CA ILE A 146 5.30 -26.90 14.37
C ILE A 146 6.59 -27.73 14.39
N ARG A 147 7.12 -28.05 13.21
CA ARG A 147 8.36 -28.81 13.05
C ARG A 147 9.56 -28.02 13.57
N ASN A 148 10.47 -28.70 14.27
CA ASN A 148 11.75 -28.11 14.66
C ASN A 148 12.56 -27.69 13.44
N GLY A 149 13.11 -26.47 13.48
CA GLY A 149 13.85 -25.86 12.37
C GLY A 149 12.97 -25.17 11.32
N SER A 150 11.66 -25.03 11.55
CA SER A 150 10.81 -24.14 10.75
C SER A 150 11.20 -22.67 10.95
N ALA A 151 11.18 -21.89 9.86
CA ALA A 151 11.09 -20.44 9.96
C ALA A 151 9.71 -20.07 10.52
N ILE A 152 9.63 -19.00 11.30
CA ILE A 152 8.37 -18.50 11.86
C ILE A 152 8.11 -17.11 11.27
N SER A 153 6.91 -16.89 10.75
CA SER A 153 6.40 -15.60 10.34
C SER A 153 5.03 -15.34 10.95
#